data_AF-A0A067Q0C3-F1
#
_entry.id   AF-A0A067Q0C3-F1
#
_cell.length_a   1.000
_cell.length_b   1.000
_cell.length_c   1.000
_cell.angle_alpha   90.00
_cell.angle_beta   90.00
_cell.angle_gamma   90.00
#
_symmetry.space_group_name_H-M   'P 1'
#
loop_
_entity.id
_entity.type
_entity.pdbx_description
1 polymer ?
#
loop_
_entity_poly.entity_id
_entity_poly.type
_entity_poly.pdbx_seq_one_letter_code
_entity_poly.pdbx_strand_id
1 'polypeptide(L)'
;MYLFKYGFLFPPFWLLGAIILFLSLSAPSDFHPHKTEQERNEMLDVMRKTEVKWGRRCAVALLVLLLVVGVVVGLVVSVKLGV
;
A
#
# COMPACT_ATOMS: atom_id res chain seq x y z
N MET A 1 0.78 -7.79 2.17
CA MET A 1 -0.45 -8.18 2.91
C MET A 1 -0.46 -7.68 4.36
N TYR A 2 0.62 -7.81 5.13
CA TYR A 2 0.69 -7.32 6.52
C TYR A 2 0.42 -5.83 6.67
N LEU A 3 1.05 -4.98 5.85
CA LEU A 3 0.82 -3.52 5.87
C LEU A 3 -0.65 -3.14 5.69
N PHE A 4 -1.40 -3.91 4.89
CA PHE A 4 -2.84 -3.70 4.73
C PHE A 4 -3.63 -4.04 5.99
N LYS A 5 -3.32 -5.16 6.66
CA LYS A 5 -3.96 -5.53 7.93
C LYS A 5 -3.61 -4.54 9.05
N TYR A 6 -2.34 -4.17 9.17
CA TYR A 6 -1.89 -3.23 10.19
C TYR A 6 -2.44 -1.81 9.96
N GLY A 7 -2.77 -1.45 8.72
CA GLY A 7 -3.43 -0.17 8.43
C GLY A 7 -4.81 -0.02 9.08
N PHE A 8 -5.54 -1.11 9.35
CA PHE A 8 -6.80 -1.01 10.11
C PHE A 8 -6.58 -0.61 11.57
N LEU A 9 -5.45 -0.97 12.16
CA LEU A 9 -5.06 -0.55 13.51
C LEU A 9 -4.39 0.82 13.49
N PHE A 10 -3.57 1.09 12.48
CA PHE A 10 -2.80 2.32 12.34
C PHE A 10 -2.76 2.76 10.87
N PRO A 11 -3.72 3.63 10.46
CA PRO A 11 -3.92 4.03 9.06
C PRO A 11 -2.69 4.50 8.27
N PRO A 12 -1.67 5.15 8.88
CA PRO A 12 -0.45 5.48 8.16
C PRO A 12 0.29 4.28 7.54
N PHE A 13 0.09 3.04 8.02
CA PHE A 13 0.65 1.86 7.36
C PHE A 13 0.11 1.60 5.96
N TRP A 14 -1.11 2.05 5.66
CA TRP A 14 -1.61 1.99 4.29
C TRP A 14 -0.83 2.95 3.37
N LEU A 15 -0.27 4.05 3.88
CA LEU A 15 0.60 4.95 3.12
C LEU A 15 1.91 4.27 2.75
N LEU A 16 2.55 3.60 3.71
CA LEU A 16 3.75 2.80 3.45
C LEU A 16 3.45 1.72 2.40
N GLY A 17 2.31 1.03 2.52
CA GLY A 17 1.89 0.03 1.53
C GLY A 17 1.64 0.61 0.14
N ALA A 18 1.09 1.82 0.04
CA ALA A 18 0.87 2.51 -1.23
C ALA A 18 2.19 3.00 -1.85
N ILE A 19 3.16 3.42 -1.04
CA ILE A 19 4.49 3.87 -1.50
C ILE A 19 5.25 2.75 -2.22
N ILE A 20 5.06 1.47 -1.84
CA ILE A 20 5.65 0.30 -2.52
C ILE A 20 5.25 0.21 -4.01
N LEU A 21 4.15 0.84 -4.43
CA LEU A 21 3.80 0.92 -5.86
C LEU A 21 4.83 1.74 -6.65
N PHE A 22 5.41 2.76 -6.03
CA PHE A 22 6.40 3.65 -6.65
C PHE A 22 7.84 3.13 -6.52
N LEU A 23 8.12 2.30 -5.52
CA LEU A 23 9.43 1.65 -5.40
C LEU A 23 9.49 0.45 -6.35
N SER A 24 10.46 0.49 -7.26
CA SER A 24 10.85 -0.69 -8.04
C SER A 24 11.90 -1.47 -7.26
N LEU A 25 11.51 -2.61 -6.69
CA LEU A 25 12.48 -3.54 -6.11
C LEU A 25 13.24 -4.23 -7.25
N SER A 26 14.43 -3.70 -7.56
CA SER A 26 15.42 -4.41 -8.38
C SER A 26 16.30 -5.21 -7.45
N ALA A 27 16.36 -6.53 -7.61
CA ALA A 27 17.23 -7.34 -6.76
C ALA A 27 18.70 -7.13 -7.14
N PRO A 28 19.60 -7.05 -6.15
CA PRO A 28 21.04 -7.07 -6.41
C PRO A 28 21.45 -8.42 -7.02
N SER A 29 22.55 -8.41 -7.79
CA SER A 29 23.11 -9.59 -8.47
C SER A 29 23.45 -10.75 -7.53
N ASP A 30 23.64 -10.46 -6.24
CA ASP A 30 23.98 -11.43 -5.20
C ASP A 30 22.75 -12.06 -4.53
N PHE A 31 21.54 -11.68 -4.95
CA PHE A 31 20.31 -12.27 -4.44
C PHE A 31 20.18 -13.72 -4.95
N HIS A 32 20.21 -14.69 -4.04
CA HIS A 32 20.21 -16.13 -4.34
C HIS A 32 21.32 -16.56 -5.33
N PRO A 33 22.60 -16.58 -4.91
CA PRO A 33 23.73 -16.88 -5.79
C PRO A 33 23.72 -18.32 -6.33
N HIS A 34 22.96 -19.22 -5.71
CA HIS A 34 22.82 -20.62 -6.12
C HIS A 34 21.73 -20.85 -7.18
N LYS A 35 20.98 -19.82 -7.56
CA LYS A 35 19.91 -19.92 -8.56
C LYS A 35 20.30 -19.23 -9.85
N THR A 36 19.75 -19.72 -10.96
CA THR A 36 19.97 -19.08 -12.26
C THR A 36 19.30 -17.70 -12.30
N GLU A 37 19.80 -16.82 -13.16
CA GLU A 37 19.24 -15.48 -13.40
C GLU A 37 17.73 -15.54 -13.73
N GLN A 38 17.31 -16.55 -14.51
CA GLN A 38 15.91 -16.75 -14.88
C GLN A 38 15.03 -17.09 -13.68
N GLU A 39 15.42 -18.08 -12.85
CA GLU A 39 14.66 -18.44 -11.66
C GLU A 39 14.53 -17.25 -10.70
N ARG A 40 15.60 -16.47 -10.54
CA ARG A 40 15.58 -15.26 -9.72
C ARG A 40 14.57 -14.25 -10.22
N ASN A 41 14.55 -13.98 -11.52
CA ASN A 41 13.61 -13.05 -12.13
C ASN A 41 12.15 -13.50 -11.97
N GLU A 42 11.87 -14.79 -12.10
CA GLU A 42 10.53 -15.34 -11.86
C GLU A 42 10.08 -15.14 -10.40
N MET A 43 10.98 -15.37 -9.44
CA MET A 43 10.70 -15.12 -8.03
C MET A 43 10.38 -13.65 -7.76
N LEU A 44 11.17 -12.73 -8.33
CA LEU A 44 10.94 -11.30 -8.19
C LEU A 44 9.63 -10.86 -8.85
N ASP A 45 9.28 -11.43 -10.00
CA ASP A 45 8.02 -11.13 -10.68
C ASP A 45 6.80 -11.56 -9.84
N VAL A 46 6.85 -12.75 -9.23
CA VAL A 46 5.79 -13.24 -8.33
C VAL A 46 5.68 -12.35 -7.08
N MET A 47 6.81 -11.95 -6.49
CA MET A 47 6.84 -11.00 -5.36
C MET A 47 6.23 -9.67 -5.77
N ARG A 48 6.66 -9.11 -6.92
CA ARG A 48 6.21 -7.81 -7.41
C ARG A 48 4.71 -7.79 -7.70
N LYS A 49 4.17 -8.84 -8.33
CA LYS A 49 2.72 -9.00 -8.55
C LYS A 49 1.95 -8.94 -7.23
N THR A 50 2.48 -9.59 -6.19
CA THR A 50 1.86 -9.61 -4.87
C THR A 50 1.94 -8.25 -4.19
N GLU A 51 3.08 -7.58 -4.24
CA GLU A 51 3.27 -6.23 -3.72
C GLU A 51 2.34 -5.23 -4.40
N VAL A 52 2.27 -5.22 -5.73
CA VAL A 52 1.40 -4.32 -6.49
C VAL A 52 -0.06 -4.55 -6.16
N LYS A 53 -0.49 -5.81 -6.09
CA LYS A 53 -1.87 -6.18 -5.72
C LYS A 53 -2.25 -5.63 -4.35
N TRP A 54 -1.36 -5.75 -3.36
CA TRP A 54 -1.64 -5.28 -2.01
C TRP A 54 -1.42 -3.78 -1.83
N GLY A 55 -0.44 -3.18 -2.51
CA GLY A 55 -0.20 -1.74 -2.50
C GLY A 55 -1.38 -0.97 -3.09
N ARG A 56 -1.98 -1.48 -4.17
CA ARG A 56 -3.21 -0.90 -4.74
C ARG A 56 -4.38 -0.95 -3.75
N ARG A 57 -4.52 -2.05 -2.99
CA ARG A 57 -5.55 -2.16 -1.94
C ARG A 57 -5.31 -1.19 -0.79
N CYS A 58 -4.06 -0.99 -0.38
CA CYS A 58 -3.70 0.03 0.61
C CYS A 58 -4.03 1.45 0.11
N ALA A 59 -3.73 1.76 -1.14
CA ALA A 59 -4.07 3.06 -1.74
C ALA A 59 -5.58 3.29 -1.76
N VAL A 60 -6.38 2.28 -2.14
CA VAL A 60 -7.85 2.37 -2.09
C VAL A 60 -8.34 2.57 -0.66
N ALA A 61 -7.81 1.83 0.33
CA ALA A 61 -8.20 2.00 1.73
C ALA A 61 -7.90 3.41 2.27
N LEU A 62 -6.74 3.99 1.91
CA LEU A 62 -6.43 5.37 2.25
C LEU A 62 -7.40 6.36 1.63
N LEU A 63 -7.70 6.20 0.33
CA LEU A 63 -8.64 7.09 -0.35
C LEU A 63 -10.02 7.04 0.31
N VAL A 64 -10.51 5.84 0.61
CA VAL A 64 -11.79 5.66 1.32
C VAL A 64 -11.74 6.32 2.70
N LEU A 65 -10.66 6.13 3.47
CA LEU A 65 -10.51 6.76 4.77
C LEU A 65 -10.54 8.29 4.68
N LEU A 66 -9.79 8.88 3.74
CA LEU A 66 -9.74 10.33 3.54
C LEU A 66 -11.12 10.88 3.15
N LEU A 67 -11.86 10.17 2.29
CA LEU A 67 -13.23 10.54 1.93
C LEU A 67 -14.16 10.49 3.14
N VAL A 68 -14.13 9.42 3.93
CA VAL A 68 -14.96 9.29 5.14
C VAL A 68 -14.63 10.38 6.16
N VAL A 69 -13.35 10.62 6.43
CA VAL A 69 -12.90 11.69 7.33
C VAL A 69 -13.34 13.05 6.80
N GLY A 70 -13.18 13.31 5.50
CA GLY A 70 -13.62 14.56 4.88
C GLY A 70 -15.12 14.79 5.01
N VAL A 71 -15.94 13.76 4.78
CA VAL A 71 -17.40 13.83 4.96
C VAL A 71 -17.75 14.08 6.43
N VAL A 72 -17.17 13.33 7.37
CA VAL A 72 -17.45 13.49 8.81
C VAL A 72 -17.06 14.88 9.29
N VAL A 73 -15.87 15.36 8.93
CA VAL A 73 -15.40 16.71 9.27
C VAL A 73 -16.31 17.76 8.65
N GLY A 74 -16.68 17.61 7.37
CA GLY A 74 -17.61 18.50 6.68
C GLY A 74 -18.95 18.59 7.40
N LEU A 75 -19.56 17.45 7.74
CA LEU A 75 -20.82 17.40 8.48
C LEU A 75 -20.72 18.04 9.87
N VAL A 76 -19.66 17.74 10.62
CA VAL A 76 -19.44 18.34 11.95
C VAL A 76 -19.29 19.86 11.84
N VAL A 77 -18.55 20.33 10.84
CA VAL A 77 -18.34 21.75 10.58
C VAL A 77 -19.65 22.44 10.16
N SER A 78 -20.45 21.85 9.26
CA SER A 78 -21.76 22.37 8.87
C SER A 78 -22.72 22.48 10.06
N VAL A 79 -22.83 21.43 10.87
CA VAL A 79 -23.67 21.43 12.09
C VAL A 79 -23.19 22.48 13.09
N LYS A 80 -21.88 22.64 13.28
CA LYS A 80 -21.29 23.65 14.18
C LYS A 80 -21.50 25.08 13.69
N LEU A 81 -21.48 25.30 12.38
CA LEU A 81 -21.68 26.62 11.76
C LEU A 81 -23.16 26.98 11.60
N GLY A 82 -24.09 26.07 11.89
CA GLY A 82 -25.53 26.32 11.80
C GLY A 82 -26.02 26.56 10.37
N VAL A 83 -25.27 26.04 9.38
CA VAL A 83 -25.66 26.01 7.96
C VAL A 83 -26.54 24.79 7.69
#